data_AF-A0AA51M4A2-F1
#
_entry.id   AF-A0AA51M4A2-F1
#
_cell.length_a   1.000
_cell.length_b   1.000
_cell.length_c   1.000
_cell.angle_alpha   90.00
_cell.angle_beta   90.00
_cell.angle_gamma   90.00
#
_symmetry.space_group_name_H-M   'P 1'
#
loop_
_entity.id
_entity.type
_entity.pdbx_description
1 polymer ?
#
loop_
_entity_poly.entity_id
_entity_poly.type
_entity_poly.pdbx_seq_one_letter_code
_entity_poly.pdbx_strand_id
1 'polypeptide(L)'
;MIRIRDLQNIDRMGDVEVRWVDGIDLEIRKGEFLGIMGASGSGKTPLPRMLGTLTGYERTIFSLYKRGNIFRDYAPLPDLAVNENVCPSAMLRKDRTPCCEILRKIGLFERRAPPPGTLGWQAAASLDRPGDPE
;
A
#
# COMPACT_ATOMS: atom_id res chain seq x y z
N MET A 1 8.82 12.95 -7.52
CA MET A 1 8.36 14.12 -6.74
C MET A 1 6.86 14.12 -6.83
N ILE A 2 6.18 14.23 -5.70
CA ILE A 2 4.73 14.38 -5.57
C ILE A 2 4.52 15.79 -5.01
N ARG A 3 3.66 16.58 -5.64
CA ARG A 3 3.30 17.92 -5.16
C ARG A 3 1.81 18.11 -5.31
N ILE A 4 1.17 18.53 -4.24
CA ILE A 4 -0.27 18.74 -4.15
C ILE A 4 -0.48 20.08 -3.48
N ARG A 5 -1.46 20.82 -3.99
CA ARG A 5 -1.88 22.09 -3.44
C ARG A 5 -3.37 22.09 -3.21
N ASP A 6 -3.81 22.69 -2.12
CA ASP A 6 -5.20 22.87 -1.73
C ASP A 6 -6.03 21.56 -1.83
N LEU A 7 -5.49 20.46 -1.31
CA LEU A 7 -6.21 19.20 -1.33
C LEU A 7 -7.38 19.26 -0.36
N GLN A 8 -8.58 19.05 -0.90
CA GLN A 8 -9.82 19.02 -0.14
C GLN A 8 -10.56 17.69 -0.38
N ASN A 9 -11.22 17.21 0.66
CA ASN A 9 -12.20 16.15 0.55
C ASN A 9 -13.36 16.43 1.50
N ILE A 10 -14.47 16.72 0.86
CA ILE A 10 -15.72 17.09 1.50
C ILE A 10 -16.72 16.04 1.06
N ASP A 11 -17.30 15.34 2.03
CA ASP A 11 -18.36 14.36 1.81
C ASP A 11 -19.63 14.82 2.52
N ARG A 12 -20.78 14.39 2.03
CA ARG A 12 -22.08 14.80 2.56
C ARG A 12 -22.79 13.61 3.17
N MET A 13 -22.87 13.59 4.49
CA MET A 13 -23.57 12.55 5.24
C MET A 13 -24.93 13.08 5.67
N GLY A 14 -25.93 12.87 4.80
CA GLY A 14 -27.27 13.44 4.96
C GLY A 14 -27.23 14.97 4.83
N ASP A 15 -27.64 15.66 5.89
CA ASP A 15 -27.61 17.13 5.94
C ASP A 15 -26.30 17.71 6.49
N VAL A 16 -25.35 16.85 6.91
CA VAL A 16 -24.08 17.28 7.48
C VAL A 16 -22.98 17.21 6.43
N GLU A 17 -22.25 18.33 6.27
CA GLU A 17 -21.00 18.39 5.52
C GLU A 17 -19.84 17.91 6.40
N VAL A 18 -19.11 16.88 5.95
CA VAL A 18 -17.95 16.33 6.64
C VAL A 18 -16.70 16.60 5.81
N ARG A 19 -15.76 17.36 6.38
CA ARG A 19 -14.47 17.66 5.76
C ARG A 19 -13.41 16.69 6.28
N TRP A 20 -13.06 15.70 5.47
CA TRP A 20 -12.04 14.71 5.80
C TRP A 20 -10.62 15.27 5.59
N VAL A 21 -10.47 16.14 4.60
CA VAL A 21 -9.24 16.89 4.31
C VAL A 21 -9.66 18.29 3.91
N ASP A 22 -9.06 19.33 4.47
CA ASP A 22 -9.49 20.71 4.31
C ASP A 22 -8.30 21.61 3.94
N GLY A 23 -8.00 21.69 2.65
CA GLY A 23 -7.05 22.65 2.08
C GLY A 23 -5.59 22.38 2.43
N ILE A 24 -5.12 21.13 2.27
CA ILE A 24 -3.74 20.79 2.59
C ILE A 24 -2.80 20.92 1.39
N ASP A 25 -1.63 21.52 1.62
CA ASP A 25 -0.50 21.51 0.71
C ASP A 25 0.49 20.41 1.13
N LEU A 26 0.93 19.59 0.18
CA LEU A 26 1.86 18.48 0.44
C LEU A 26 2.92 18.39 -0.66
N GLU A 27 4.18 18.32 -0.26
CA GLU A 27 5.30 18.06 -1.16
C GLU A 27 6.11 16.87 -0.63
N ILE A 28 6.36 15.88 -1.50
CA ILE A 28 7.19 14.70 -1.21
C ILE A 28 8.23 14.58 -2.33
N ARG A 29 9.50 14.70 -1.99
CA ARG A 29 10.60 14.55 -2.95
C ARG A 29 10.85 13.09 -3.28
N LYS A 30 11.58 12.86 -4.35
CA LYS A 30 11.93 11.49 -4.76
C LYS A 30 12.82 10.86 -3.70
N GLY A 31 12.42 9.70 -3.17
CA GLY A 31 13.18 8.97 -2.14
C GLY A 31 12.86 9.38 -0.70
N GLU A 32 11.97 10.37 -0.49
CA GLU A 32 11.52 10.73 0.85
C GLU A 32 10.46 9.74 1.37
N PHE A 33 10.52 9.46 2.66
CA PHE A 33 9.51 8.69 3.39
C PHE A 33 8.56 9.65 4.11
N LEU A 34 7.26 9.49 3.89
CA LEU A 34 6.22 10.28 4.55
C LEU A 34 5.44 9.40 5.54
N GLY A 35 5.46 9.78 6.82
CA GLY A 35 4.58 9.23 7.85
C GLY A 35 3.40 10.16 8.13
N ILE A 36 2.19 9.60 8.25
CA ILE A 36 0.97 10.36 8.57
C ILE A 36 0.42 9.86 9.92
N MET A 37 0.36 10.74 10.93
CA MET A 37 -0.11 10.45 12.29
C MET A 37 -1.25 11.39 12.71
N GLY A 38 -2.02 11.01 13.74
CA GLY A 38 -3.16 11.81 14.25
C GLY A 38 -4.26 10.95 14.91
N ALA A 39 -5.24 11.59 15.56
CA ALA A 39 -6.36 10.93 16.25
C ALA A 39 -7.31 10.15 15.31
N SER A 40 -7.96 9.09 15.77
CA SER A 40 -8.93 8.33 14.94
C SER A 40 -9.96 9.28 14.30
N GLY A 41 -10.24 9.11 13.01
CA GLY A 41 -11.14 9.99 12.25
C GLY A 41 -10.49 11.24 11.62
N SER A 42 -9.23 11.57 11.91
CA SER A 42 -8.57 12.79 11.41
C SER A 42 -8.20 12.83 9.91
N GLY A 43 -8.83 12.01 9.06
CA GLY A 43 -8.55 12.02 7.61
C GLY A 43 -7.29 11.25 7.15
N LYS A 44 -6.60 10.53 8.04
CA LYS A 44 -5.37 9.76 7.70
C LYS A 44 -5.57 8.69 6.62
N THR A 45 -6.66 7.94 6.67
CA THR A 45 -6.93 6.86 5.71
C THR A 45 -7.42 7.40 4.35
N PRO A 46 -8.30 8.42 4.32
CA PRO A 46 -8.66 9.11 3.08
C PRO A 46 -7.46 9.74 2.34
N LEU A 47 -6.50 10.32 3.07
CA LEU A 47 -5.42 11.12 2.48
C LEU A 47 -4.54 10.33 1.49
N PRO A 48 -3.93 9.16 1.80
CA PRO A 48 -3.17 8.37 0.83
C PRO A 48 -3.99 7.90 -0.38
N ARG A 49 -5.29 7.65 -0.22
CA ARG A 49 -6.18 7.31 -1.34
C ARG A 49 -6.35 8.51 -2.28
N MET A 50 -6.40 9.72 -1.71
CA MET A 50 -6.43 10.97 -2.47
C MET A 50 -5.12 11.27 -3.17
N LEU A 51 -3.96 10.93 -2.58
CA LEU A 51 -2.67 11.06 -3.27
C LEU A 51 -2.60 10.21 -4.57
N GLY A 52 -3.54 9.28 -4.77
CA GLY A 52 -3.70 8.48 -5.98
C GLY A 52 -4.85 8.92 -6.88
N THR A 53 -5.40 10.14 -6.73
CA THR A 53 -6.54 10.66 -7.49
C THR A 53 -6.20 10.91 -8.95
N LEU A 54 -6.11 9.82 -9.69
CA LEU A 54 -6.55 9.79 -11.08
C LEU A 54 -8.00 9.30 -11.07
N THR A 55 -8.80 9.61 -12.08
CA THR A 55 -10.16 9.06 -12.23
C THR A 55 -10.19 8.11 -13.43
N GLY A 56 -11.17 7.21 -13.45
CA GLY A 56 -11.32 6.26 -14.56
C GLY A 56 -10.07 5.39 -14.82
N TYR A 57 -9.75 5.19 -16.09
CA TYR A 57 -8.70 4.28 -16.55
C TYR A 57 -7.29 4.66 -16.07
N GLU A 58 -7.00 5.96 -15.95
CA GLU A 58 -5.69 6.45 -15.51
C GLU A 58 -5.38 6.02 -14.07
N ARG A 59 -6.41 5.98 -13.20
CA ARG A 59 -6.28 5.45 -11.83
C ARG A 59 -5.84 4.00 -11.85
N THR A 60 -6.51 3.20 -12.68
CA THR A 60 -6.22 1.78 -12.79
C THR A 60 -4.78 1.56 -13.24
N ILE A 61 -4.34 2.25 -14.29
CA ILE A 61 -2.97 2.12 -14.80
C ILE A 61 -1.93 2.61 -13.79
N PHE A 62 -2.17 3.73 -13.13
CA PHE A 62 -1.24 4.25 -12.12
C PHE A 62 -1.15 3.33 -10.89
N SER A 63 -2.29 2.82 -10.40
CA SER A 63 -2.32 1.89 -9.28
C SER A 63 -1.75 0.52 -9.61
N LEU A 64 -1.73 0.11 -10.87
CA LEU A 64 -1.15 -1.18 -11.28
C LEU A 64 0.36 -1.08 -11.57
N TYR A 65 0.81 0.01 -12.19
CA TYR A 65 2.17 0.08 -12.74
C TYR A 65 3.10 1.10 -12.07
N LYS A 66 2.56 2.05 -11.31
CA LYS A 66 3.33 3.18 -10.76
C LYS A 66 3.32 3.23 -9.24
N ARG A 67 2.39 2.53 -8.58
CA ARG A 67 2.21 2.57 -7.13
C ARG A 67 1.92 1.18 -6.58
N GLY A 68 2.69 0.75 -5.59
CA GLY A 68 2.32 -0.38 -4.74
C GLY A 68 1.42 0.09 -3.60
N ASN A 69 0.43 -0.72 -3.20
CA ASN A 69 -0.38 -0.48 -2.02
C ASN A 69 -0.24 -1.68 -1.07
N ILE A 70 -0.18 -1.39 0.23
CA ILE A 70 -0.29 -2.37 1.31
C ILE A 70 -1.49 -1.93 2.14
N PHE A 71 -2.43 -2.85 2.35
CA PHE A 71 -3.69 -2.57 3.04
C PHE A 71 -3.59 -2.98 4.52
N ARG A 72 -4.33 -2.26 5.38
CA ARG A 72 -4.40 -2.55 6.82
C ARG A 72 -4.95 -3.94 7.08
N ASP A 73 -6.05 -4.27 6.39
CA ASP A 73 -6.54 -5.63 6.32
C ASP A 73 -5.81 -6.29 5.14
N TYR A 74 -5.02 -7.31 5.42
CA TYR A 74 -4.35 -8.09 4.39
C TYR A 74 -5.40 -8.54 3.36
N ALA A 75 -5.17 -8.23 2.08
CA ALA A 75 -6.05 -8.63 0.98
C ALA A 75 -5.46 -9.74 0.07
N PRO A 76 -4.79 -10.78 0.60
CA PRO A 76 -4.41 -11.91 -0.22
C PRO A 76 -5.64 -12.75 -0.57
N LEU A 77 -5.58 -13.42 -1.71
CA LEU A 77 -6.52 -14.46 -2.08
C LEU A 77 -6.24 -15.67 -1.18
N PRO A 78 -7.18 -16.03 -0.28
CA PRO A 78 -6.91 -16.95 0.83
C PRO A 78 -6.68 -18.39 0.37
N ASP A 79 -7.25 -18.77 -0.77
CA ASP A 79 -7.15 -20.12 -1.34
C ASP A 79 -5.92 -20.30 -2.23
N LEU A 80 -5.19 -19.23 -2.52
CA LEU A 80 -4.00 -19.25 -3.37
C LEU A 80 -2.73 -19.27 -2.53
N ALA A 81 -1.71 -19.95 -3.03
CA ALA A 81 -0.39 -19.96 -2.42
C ALA A 81 0.23 -18.55 -2.34
N VAL A 82 1.20 -18.38 -1.45
CA VAL A 82 1.91 -17.10 -1.30
C VAL A 82 2.56 -16.66 -2.61
N ASN A 83 3.20 -17.57 -3.34
CA ASN A 83 3.77 -17.24 -4.65
C ASN A 83 2.68 -16.83 -5.65
N GLU A 84 1.52 -17.47 -5.64
CA GLU A 84 0.41 -17.13 -6.54
C GLU A 84 -0.17 -15.74 -6.24
N ASN A 85 -0.11 -15.29 -4.99
CA ASN A 85 -0.46 -13.93 -4.59
C ASN A 85 0.62 -12.89 -4.99
N VAL A 86 1.90 -13.25 -4.97
CA VAL A 86 3.03 -12.33 -5.18
C VAL A 86 3.46 -12.24 -6.65
N CYS A 87 3.48 -13.36 -7.37
CA CYS A 87 4.00 -13.43 -8.74
C CYS A 87 3.25 -12.54 -9.75
N PRO A 88 1.93 -12.28 -9.66
CA PRO A 88 1.27 -11.32 -10.53
C PRO A 88 1.91 -9.94 -10.46
N SER A 89 2.30 -9.49 -9.26
CA SER A 89 2.99 -8.21 -9.10
C SER A 89 4.37 -8.23 -9.74
N ALA A 90 5.10 -9.36 -9.66
CA ALA A 90 6.40 -9.53 -10.34
C ALA A 90 6.28 -9.40 -11.86
N MET A 91 5.24 -9.98 -12.45
CA MET A 91 4.97 -9.95 -13.90
C MET A 91 4.71 -8.54 -14.44
N LEU A 92 4.16 -7.65 -13.60
CA LEU A 92 3.84 -6.28 -13.98
C LEU A 92 5.03 -5.31 -13.84
N ARG A 93 6.15 -5.75 -13.27
CA ARG A 93 7.32 -4.88 -13.06
C ARG A 93 8.10 -4.64 -14.35
N LYS A 94 8.54 -3.40 -14.56
CA LYS A 94 9.38 -3.02 -15.71
C LYS A 94 10.77 -3.64 -15.69
N ASP A 95 11.35 -3.80 -14.51
CA ASP A 95 12.69 -4.39 -14.31
C ASP A 95 12.67 -5.92 -14.33
N ARG A 96 11.49 -6.54 -14.52
CA ARG A 96 11.29 -7.98 -14.63
C ARG A 96 11.91 -8.77 -13.47
N THR A 97 11.93 -8.20 -12.27
CA THR A 97 12.45 -8.89 -11.07
C THR A 97 11.76 -10.25 -10.90
N PRO A 98 12.50 -11.36 -10.84
CA PRO A 98 11.90 -12.67 -10.66
C PRO A 98 11.10 -12.77 -9.36
N CYS A 99 9.96 -13.46 -9.39
CA CYS A 99 9.11 -13.68 -8.22
C CYS A 99 9.88 -14.30 -7.04
N CYS A 100 10.83 -15.21 -7.32
CA CYS A 100 11.68 -15.82 -6.31
C CYS A 100 12.59 -14.81 -5.60
N GLU A 101 13.09 -13.78 -6.29
CA GLU A 101 13.91 -12.73 -5.68
C GLU A 101 13.08 -11.84 -4.76
N ILE A 102 11.87 -11.49 -5.19
CA ILE A 102 10.91 -10.73 -4.36
C ILE A 102 10.60 -11.52 -3.09
N LEU A 103 10.24 -12.80 -3.22
CA LEU A 103 9.94 -13.68 -2.08
C LEU A 103 11.12 -13.82 -1.12
N ARG A 104 12.37 -13.85 -1.61
CA ARG A 104 13.57 -13.86 -0.76
C ARG A 104 13.75 -12.54 -0.03
N LYS A 105 13.58 -11.40 -0.73
CA LYS A 105 13.70 -10.05 -0.13
C LYS A 105 12.71 -9.80 1.00
N ILE A 106 11.52 -10.39 0.91
CA ILE A 106 10.48 -10.29 1.96
C ILE A 106 10.49 -11.48 2.94
N GLY A 107 11.48 -12.38 2.87
CA GLY A 107 11.61 -13.51 3.81
C GLY A 107 10.55 -14.62 3.69
N LEU A 108 9.81 -14.69 2.57
CA LEU A 108 8.72 -15.66 2.36
C LEU A 108 9.06 -16.79 1.37
N PHE A 109 10.30 -16.88 0.87
CA PHE A 109 10.67 -17.86 -0.15
C PHE A 109 10.48 -19.32 0.30
N GLU A 110 10.87 -19.67 1.52
CA GLU A 110 10.70 -21.04 2.03
C GLU A 110 9.23 -21.39 2.30
N ARG A 111 8.38 -20.37 2.53
CA ARG A 111 6.95 -20.53 2.81
C ARG A 111 6.07 -20.16 1.61
N ARG A 112 6.61 -20.29 0.39
CA ARG A 112 5.96 -19.82 -0.83
C ARG A 112 4.76 -20.67 -1.29
N ALA A 113 4.73 -21.95 -0.92
CA ALA A 113 3.79 -22.93 -1.45
C ALA A 113 2.42 -23.01 -0.74
N PRO A 114 2.31 -22.85 0.58
CA PRO A 114 1.01 -22.96 1.23
C PRO A 114 0.20 -21.65 1.12
N PRO A 115 -1.14 -21.70 1.28
CA PRO A 115 -1.97 -20.50 1.29
C PRO A 115 -1.71 -19.61 2.53
N PRO A 116 -1.88 -18.28 2.44
CA PRO A 116 -1.49 -17.35 3.50
C PRO A 116 -2.20 -17.60 4.84
N GLY A 117 -3.45 -18.07 4.82
CA GLY A 117 -4.22 -18.40 6.03
C GLY A 117 -3.57 -19.51 6.89
N THR A 118 -2.68 -20.32 6.30
CA THR A 118 -2.01 -21.44 6.99
C THR A 118 -0.67 -21.05 7.62
N LEU A 119 -0.18 -19.83 7.37
CA LEU A 119 1.18 -19.44 7.76
C LEU A 119 1.35 -19.08 9.24
N GLY A 120 0.24 -18.90 9.96
CA GLY A 120 0.23 -18.42 11.34
C GLY A 120 0.78 -17.00 11.52
N TRP A 121 0.48 -16.36 12.65
CA TRP A 121 0.92 -14.98 12.96
C TRP A 121 2.44 -14.78 12.89
N GLN A 122 3.23 -15.84 13.12
CA GLN A 122 4.70 -15.81 13.06
C GLN A 122 5.25 -15.47 11.66
N ALA A 123 4.53 -15.80 10.58
CA ALA A 123 4.96 -15.45 9.23
C ALA A 123 4.79 -13.96 8.90
N ALA A 124 3.80 -13.29 9.48
CA ALA A 124 3.64 -11.85 9.38
C ALA A 124 4.68 -11.10 10.25
N ALA A 125 5.02 -11.65 11.42
CA ALA A 125 6.01 -11.09 12.33
C ALA A 125 7.46 -11.18 11.81
N SER A 126 7.73 -11.99 10.79
CA SER A 126 9.07 -12.10 10.17
C SER A 126 9.43 -10.87 9.32
N LEU A 127 8.45 -10.03 8.99
CA LEU A 127 8.62 -8.80 8.22
C LEU A 127 8.99 -7.58 9.08
N ASP A 128 9.07 -7.74 10.40
CA ASP A 128 9.24 -6.65 11.38
C ASP A 128 10.55 -6.80 12.18
N ARG A 129 11.68 -6.89 11.48
CA ARG A 129 12.98 -6.50 12.06
C ARG A 129 13.68 -5.50 11.13
N PRO A 130 13.30 -4.21 11.18
CA PRO A 130 14.28 -3.17 10.90
C PRO A 130 15.44 -3.37 11.90
N GLY A 131 16.68 -3.37 11.39
CA GLY A 131 17.85 -3.85 12.12
C GLY A 131 17.93 -3.37 13.56
N ASP A 132 18.24 -4.31 14.45
CA ASP A 132 18.99 -3.98 15.66
C ASP A 132 20.41 -3.59 15.23
N PRO A 133 20.87 -2.36 15.51
CA PRO A 133 22.29 -2.08 15.63
C PRO A 133 22.80 -2.51 17.01
N GLU A 134 23.99 -3.13 16.97
CA GLU A 134 24.85 -3.66 18.04
C GLU A 134 24.54 -5.04 18.62
#